data_AF-A0A327RCA9-F1
#
_entry.id   AF-A0A327RCA9-F1
#
_cell.length_a   1.000
_cell.length_b   1.000
_cell.length_c   1.000
_cell.angle_alpha   90.00
_cell.angle_beta   90.00
_cell.angle_gamma   90.00
#
_symmetry.space_group_name_H-M   'P 1'
#
loop_
_entity.id
_entity.type
_entity.pdbx_description
1 polymer ?
#
loop_
_entity_poly.entity_id
_entity_poly.type
_entity_poly.pdbx_seq_one_letter_code
_entity_poly.pdbx_strand_id
1 'polypeptide(L)' 'MKKCFNCDKNGKNMYGYSICDSCRSKLRLFTKDTIKKYSENPENFPKEIQRRLDFLDKNYIKKRIKLLHIQE' A
#
# COMPACT_ATOMS: atom_id res chain seq x y z
N MET A 1 7.15 8.01 18.98
CA MET A 1 6.51 8.49 17.73
C MET A 1 7.05 7.66 16.57
N LYS A 2 6.19 7.07 15.73
CA LYS A 2 6.65 6.20 14.62
C LYS A 2 7.22 7.05 13.47
N LYS A 3 8.27 6.55 12.82
CA LYS A 3 8.96 7.20 11.70
C LYS A 3 8.24 6.92 10.39
N CYS A 4 8.19 7.89 9.48
CA CYS A 4 7.54 7.75 8.19
C CYS A 4 8.30 6.73 7.34
N PHE A 5 7.62 5.71 6.81
CA PHE A 5 8.24 4.62 6.05
C PHE A 5 9.03 5.09 4.82
N ASN A 6 8.73 6.28 4.31
CA ASN A 6 9.30 6.81 3.06
C ASN A 6 10.39 7.87 3.27
N CYS A 7 10.42 8.55 4.42
CA CYS A 7 11.33 9.71 4.61
C CYS A 7 11.81 9.95 6.04
N ASP A 8 11.52 9.03 6.97
CA ASP A 8 11.97 9.05 8.36
C ASP A 8 11.58 10.27 9.20
N LYS A 9 10.77 11.19 8.65
CA LYS A 9 10.09 12.24 9.42
C LYS A 9 9.05 11.62 10.35
N ASN A 10 8.56 12.42 11.29
CA ASN A 10 7.51 11.97 12.20
C ASN A 10 6.22 11.68 11.42
N GLY A 11 5.68 10.49 11.60
CA GLY A 11 4.50 10.00 10.90
C GLY A 11 3.36 9.65 11.83
N LYS A 12 2.17 9.53 11.25
CA LYS A 12 0.97 8.99 11.88
C LYS A 12 0.67 7.61 11.30
N ASN A 13 -0.01 6.77 12.08
CA ASN A 13 -0.41 5.44 11.64
C ASN A 13 -1.50 5.53 10.56
N MET A 14 -1.32 4.81 9.46
CA MET A 14 -2.25 4.67 8.34
C MET A 14 -2.14 3.23 7.83
N TYR A 15 -3.19 2.44 8.07
CA TYR A 15 -3.26 1.01 7.69
C TYR A 15 -2.07 0.17 8.20
N GLY A 16 -1.57 0.46 9.40
CA GLY A 16 -0.42 -0.25 10.00
C GLY A 16 0.95 0.32 9.62
N TYR A 17 1.01 1.23 8.64
CA TYR A 17 2.22 1.93 8.24
C TYR A 17 2.28 3.31 8.86
N SER A 18 3.48 3.78 9.18
CA SER A 18 3.67 5.16 9.64
C SER A 18 4.02 6.05 8.45
N ILE A 19 3.26 7.13 8.22
CA ILE A 19 3.45 8.05 7.10
C ILE A 19 3.24 9.51 7.54
N CYS A 20 4.05 10.44 7.03
CA CYS A 20 3.87 11.88 7.26
C CYS A 20 2.92 12.50 6.22
N ASP A 21 2.34 13.66 6.52
CA ASP A 21 1.35 14.30 5.65
C ASP A 21 1.90 14.64 4.25
N SER A 22 3.18 15.04 4.16
CA SER A 22 3.85 15.34 2.89
C SER A 22 4.02 14.11 1.99
N CYS A 23 4.31 12.94 2.56
CA CYS A 23 4.37 11.70 1.79
C CYS A 23 2.96 11.19 1.45
N ARG A 24 2.00 11.36 2.37
CA ARG A 24 0.61 10.97 2.15
C ARG A 24 -0.03 11.71 0.98
N SER A 25 0.20 13.03 0.85
CA SER A 25 -0.37 13.82 -0.25
C SER A 25 0.12 13.36 -1.63
N LYS A 26 1.32 12.78 -1.70
CA LYS A 26 1.91 12.27 -2.95
C LYS A 26 1.36 10.90 -3.37
N LEU A 27 0.64 10.20 -2.50
CA LEU A 27 0.07 8.87 -2.82
C LEU A 27 -1.10 8.92 -3.82
N ARG A 28 -1.63 10.12 -4.13
CA ARG A 28 -2.75 10.31 -5.08
C ARG A 28 -3.89 9.32 -4.84
N LEU A 29 -4.29 9.20 -3.57
CA LEU A 29 -5.29 8.22 -3.11
C LEU A 29 -6.58 8.37 -3.91
N PHE A 30 -7.10 7.25 -4.40
CA PHE A 30 -8.31 7.24 -5.22
C PHE A 30 -9.51 7.60 -4.34
N THR A 31 -10.36 8.50 -4.82
CA THR A 31 -11.64 8.80 -4.19
C THR A 31 -12.72 7.87 -4.72
N LYS A 32 -13.88 7.81 -4.03
CA LYS A 32 -15.04 7.08 -4.55
C LYS A 32 -15.43 7.56 -5.95
N ASP A 33 -15.33 8.86 -6.22
CA ASP A 33 -15.64 9.43 -7.53
C ASP A 33 -14.62 9.04 -8.59
N THR A 34 -13.32 8.97 -8.22
CA THR A 34 -12.28 8.42 -9.08
C THR A 34 -12.57 6.96 -9.44
N ILE A 35 -12.95 6.14 -8.46
CA ILE A 35 -13.28 4.73 -8.70
C ILE A 35 -14.48 4.60 -9.64
N LYS A 36 -15.55 5.36 -9.41
CA LYS A 36 -16.74 5.35 -10.29
C LYS A 36 -16.43 5.79 -11.72
N LYS A 37 -15.52 6.75 -11.90
CA LYS A 37 -15.14 7.26 -13.22
C LYS A 37 -14.30 6.27 -14.04
N TYR A 38 -13.44 5.50 -13.38
CA TYR A 38 -12.44 4.65 -14.06
C TYR A 38 -12.72 3.14 -13.96
N SER A 39 -13.73 2.74 -13.19
CA SER A 39 -14.14 1.33 -13.10
C SER A 39 -15.34 1.07 -14.00
N GLU A 40 -15.17 0.17 -14.95
CA GLU A 40 -16.28 -0.34 -15.78
C GLU A 40 -17.29 -1.14 -14.96
N ASN A 41 -16.85 -1.70 -13.82
CA ASN A 41 -17.69 -2.46 -12.89
C ASN A 41 -17.36 -2.07 -11.43
N PRO A 42 -17.88 -0.92 -10.95
CA PRO A 42 -17.58 -0.41 -9.60
C PRO A 42 -17.91 -1.39 -8.47
N GLU A 43 -18.91 -2.26 -8.67
CA GLU A 43 -19.34 -3.27 -7.69
C GLU A 43 -18.31 -4.40 -7.51
N ASN A 44 -17.49 -4.68 -8.52
CA ASN A 44 -16.44 -5.70 -8.46
C ASN A 44 -15.13 -5.14 -7.89
N PHE A 45 -15.03 -3.82 -7.73
CA PHE A 45 -13.82 -3.16 -7.25
C PHE A 45 -13.32 -3.68 -5.89
N PRO A 46 -14.17 -3.99 -4.88
CA PRO A 46 -13.70 -4.56 -3.62
C PRO A 46 -13.00 -5.92 -3.78
N LYS A 47 -13.54 -6.81 -4.64
CA LYS A 47 -12.93 -8.11 -4.94
C LYS A 47 -11.59 -7.93 -5.65
N GLU A 48 -11.52 -6.97 -6.56
CA GLU A 48 -10.28 -6.63 -7.26
C GLU A 48 -9.20 -6.10 -6.30
N ILE A 49 -9.57 -5.18 -5.39
CA ILE A 49 -8.67 -4.67 -4.36
C ILE A 49 -8.14 -5.80 -3.49
N GLN A 50 -9.00 -6.71 -3.02
CA GLN A 50 -8.56 -7.84 -2.22
C GLN A 50 -7.57 -8.73 -2.98
N ARG A 51 -7.88 -9.09 -4.24
CA ARG A 51 -6.97 -9.89 -5.08
C ARG A 51 -5.60 -9.19 -5.27
N ARG A 52 -5.59 -7.86 -5.44
CA ARG A 52 -4.35 -7.08 -5.57
C ARG A 52 -3.54 -7.08 -4.28
N LEU A 53 -4.20 -6.95 -3.12
CA LEU A 53 -3.57 -7.05 -1.81
C LEU A 53 -2.93 -8.44 -1.60
N ASP A 54 -3.68 -9.52 -1.88
CA ASP A 54 -3.16 -10.89 -1.75
C ASP A 54 -1.93 -11.13 -2.64
N PHE A 55 -1.91 -10.55 -3.84
CA PHE A 55 -0.76 -10.64 -4.74
C PHE A 55 0.46 -9.87 -4.20
N LEU A 56 0.24 -8.67 -3.64
CA LEU A 56 1.32 -7.88 -3.05
C LEU A 56 1.95 -8.60 -1.86
N ASP A 57 1.14 -9.20 -0.99
CA ASP A 57 1.63 -9.95 0.17
C ASP A 57 2.48 -11.15 -0.25
N LYS A 58 1.98 -11.96 -1.19
CA LYS A 58 2.74 -13.09 -1.76
C LYS A 58 4.06 -12.63 -2.38
N ASN A 59 4.06 -11.51 -3.10
CA ASN A 59 5.26 -10.98 -3.73
C ASN A 59 6.28 -10.49 -2.68
N TYR A 60 5.82 -9.78 -1.66
CA TYR A 60 6.66 -9.34 -0.55
C TYR A 60 7.33 -10.51 0.16
N ILE A 61 6.55 -11.54 0.53
CA ILE A 61 7.07 -12.75 1.19
C ILE A 61 8.15 -13.42 0.33
N LYS A 62 7.89 -13.62 -0.98
CA LYS A 62 8.87 -14.20 -1.91
C LYS A 62 10.17 -13.41 -1.96
N LYS A 63 10.10 -12.08 -2.06
CA LYS A 63 11.29 -11.21 -2.08
C LYS A 63 12.05 -11.29 -0.78
N ARG A 64 11.36 -11.28 0.36
CA ARG A 64 11.97 -11.38 1.69
C ARG A 64 12.72 -12.71 1.87
N ILE A 65 12.13 -13.84 1.49
CA ILE A 65 12.80 -15.16 1.53
C ILE A 65 14.08 -15.15 0.72
N LYS A 66 14.06 -14.63 -0.52
CA LYS A 66 15.26 -14.55 -1.37
C LYS A 66 16.38 -13.73 -0.75
N LEU A 67 16.05 -12.59 -0.15
CA LEU A 67 17.04 -11.73 0.50
C LEU A 67 17.62 -12.38 1.75
N LEU A 68 16.78 -13.01 2.58
CA LEU A 68 17.25 -13.71 3.78
C LEU A 68 18.15 -14.90 3.43
N HIS A 69 17.82 -15.66 2.39
CA HIS A 69 18.65 -16.77 1.93
C HIS A 69 20.04 -16.32 1.46
N ILE A 70 20.18 -15.12 0.88
CA ILE A 70 21.50 -14.57 0.50
C ILE A 70 22.34 -14.21 1.74
N GLN A 71 21.71 -13.97 2.89
CA GLN A 71 22.39 -13.64 4.15
C GLN A 71 22.80 -14.89 4.96
N GLU A 72 22.41 -16.09 4.53
CA GLU A 72 22.86 -17.37 5.08
C GLU A 72 24.23 -17.77 4.53
#